data_AF-A0A7X9CDU5-F1
#
_entry.id   AF-A0A7X9CDU5-F1
#
_cell.length_a   1.000
_cell.length_b   1.000
_cell.length_c   1.000
_cell.angle_alpha   90.00
_cell.angle_beta   90.00
_cell.angle_gamma   90.00
#
_symmetry.space_group_name_H-M   'P 1'
#
loop_
_entity.id
_entity.type
_entity.pdbx_description
1 polymer ?
#
loop_
_entity_poly.entity_id
_entity_poly.type
_entity_poly.pdbx_seq_one_letter_code
_entity_poly.pdbx_strand_id
1 'polypeptide(L)'
;MNILLWILAFALAAVFAGSGAVKLMSTRDRQIDRTPYVEDFPQNVIRGIGVLEILGAAGLLIPALTGIATILVPMAAAGLAITMVFAALVHIRRGDGARAALPSIVLAICSVAVAWSRFGPYPL
;
A
#
# COMPACT_ATOMS: atom_id res chain seq x y z
N MET A 1 12.05 -20.40 5.81
CA MET A 1 11.91 -19.77 4.48
C MET A 1 10.45 -19.91 4.03
N ASN A 2 9.62 -18.91 4.29
CA ASN A 2 8.21 -18.96 3.87
C ASN A 2 8.05 -18.37 2.48
N ILE A 3 8.08 -19.24 1.46
CA ILE A 3 7.94 -18.86 0.05
C ILE A 3 6.69 -18.00 -0.15
N LEU A 4 5.58 -18.36 0.50
CA LEU A 4 4.33 -17.60 0.43
C LEU A 4 4.46 -16.14 0.92
N LEU A 5 5.16 -15.89 2.03
CA LEU A 5 5.35 -14.52 2.54
C LEU A 5 6.28 -13.69 1.64
N TRP A 6 7.24 -14.33 0.99
CA TRP A 6 8.09 -13.66 0.01
C TRP A 6 7.33 -13.31 -1.27
N ILE A 7 6.53 -14.25 -1.81
CA ILE A 7 5.64 -13.98 -2.95
C ILE A 7 4.73 -12.79 -2.62
N LEU A 8 4.11 -12.81 -1.43
CA LEU A 8 3.22 -11.75 -1.00
C LEU A 8 3.95 -10.40 -0.83
N ALA A 9 5.15 -10.40 -0.26
CA ALA A 9 5.96 -9.19 -0.11
C ALA A 9 6.35 -8.57 -1.46
N PHE A 10 6.81 -9.39 -2.42
CA PHE A 10 7.13 -8.91 -3.77
C PHE A 10 5.90 -8.43 -4.53
N ALA A 11 4.78 -9.14 -4.43
CA ALA A 11 3.52 -8.74 -5.06
C ALA A 11 3.02 -7.40 -4.49
N LEU A 12 2.97 -7.25 -3.17
CA LEU A 12 2.57 -6.00 -2.52
C LEU A 12 3.53 -4.86 -2.89
N ALA A 13 4.84 -5.10 -2.83
CA ALA A 13 5.83 -4.10 -3.21
C ALA A 13 5.66 -3.64 -4.65
N ALA A 14 5.42 -4.56 -5.60
CA ALA A 14 5.18 -4.20 -7.00
C ALA A 14 3.91 -3.36 -7.18
N VAL A 15 2.80 -3.75 -6.53
CA VAL A 15 1.53 -3.02 -6.61
C VAL A 15 1.65 -1.62 -6.00
N PHE A 16 2.23 -1.50 -4.80
CA PHE A 16 2.39 -0.21 -4.13
C PHE A 16 3.43 0.67 -4.81
N ALA A 17 4.52 0.10 -5.33
CA ALA A 17 5.48 0.85 -6.13
C ALA A 17 4.82 1.43 -7.40
N GLY A 18 4.04 0.61 -8.11
CA GLY A 18 3.30 1.04 -9.29
C GLY A 18 2.25 2.12 -8.98
N SER A 19 1.42 1.89 -7.96
CA SER A 19 0.40 2.85 -7.50
C SER A 19 1.04 4.17 -7.07
N GLY A 20 2.09 4.11 -6.24
CA GLY A 20 2.78 5.30 -5.75
C GLY A 20 3.44 6.09 -6.88
N ALA A 21 4.07 5.41 -7.83
CA ALA A 21 4.66 6.05 -9.01
C ALA A 21 3.59 6.78 -9.85
N VAL A 22 2.44 6.14 -10.07
CA VAL A 22 1.31 6.77 -10.79
C VAL A 22 0.83 8.03 -10.06
N LYS A 23 0.68 8.00 -8.73
CA LYS A 23 0.24 9.17 -7.93
C LYS A 23 1.26 10.32 -7.96
N LEU A 24 2.55 10.01 -8.01
CA LEU A 24 3.62 11.00 -8.05
C LEU A 24 3.82 11.62 -9.43
N MET A 25 3.72 10.80 -10.50
CA MET A 25 4.07 11.21 -11.86
C MET A 25 2.89 11.70 -12.70
N SER A 26 1.65 11.32 -12.36
CA SER A 26 0.47 11.69 -13.17
C SER A 26 0.03 13.12 -12.92
N THR A 27 -0.41 13.80 -13.97
CA THR A 27 -1.09 15.10 -13.88
C THR A 27 -2.42 14.96 -13.14
N ARG A 28 -2.87 16.02 -12.47
CA ARG A 28 -4.09 16.00 -11.64
C ARG A 28 -5.31 15.60 -12.46
N ASP A 29 -5.49 16.19 -13.64
CA ASP A 29 -6.65 15.92 -14.51
C ASP A 29 -6.73 14.44 -14.90
N ARG A 30 -5.59 13.84 -15.27
CA ARG A 30 -5.51 12.41 -15.60
C ARG A 30 -5.78 11.49 -14.40
N GLN A 31 -5.52 11.95 -13.19
CA GLN A 31 -5.85 11.22 -11.96
C GLN A 31 -7.34 11.30 -11.65
N ILE A 32 -7.96 12.47 -11.84
CA ILE A 32 -9.40 12.66 -11.64
C ILE A 32 -10.19 11.76 -12.61
N ASP A 33 -9.80 11.71 -13.88
CA ASP A 33 -10.45 10.85 -14.89
C ASP A 33 -10.44 9.36 -14.53
N ARG A 34 -9.33 8.90 -13.92
CA ARG A 34 -9.15 7.48 -13.57
C ARG A 34 -9.68 7.13 -12.19
N THR A 35 -9.61 8.08 -11.27
CA THR A 35 -9.91 7.86 -9.86
C THR A 35 -10.56 9.13 -9.31
N PRO A 36 -11.88 9.28 -9.50
CA PRO A 36 -12.59 10.53 -9.23
C PRO A 36 -12.43 11.07 -7.81
N TYR A 37 -12.11 10.24 -6.80
CA TYR A 37 -11.89 10.70 -5.42
C TYR A 37 -10.75 11.70 -5.28
N VAL A 38 -9.83 11.75 -6.25
CA VAL A 38 -8.71 12.71 -6.28
C VAL A 38 -9.19 14.16 -6.33
N GLU A 39 -10.41 14.40 -6.82
CA GLU A 39 -11.02 15.73 -6.83
C GLU A 39 -11.27 16.28 -5.41
N ASP A 40 -11.60 15.40 -4.47
CA ASP A 40 -11.97 15.75 -3.09
C ASP A 40 -10.76 16.13 -2.22
N PHE A 41 -9.54 15.84 -2.69
CA PHE A 41 -8.30 16.06 -1.95
C PHE A 41 -7.34 16.99 -2.69
N PRO A 42 -6.54 17.79 -1.96
CA PRO A 42 -5.51 18.60 -2.59
C PRO A 42 -4.39 17.69 -3.13
N GLN A 43 -3.78 18.09 -4.25
CA GLN A 43 -2.81 17.26 -4.99
C GLN A 43 -1.59 16.84 -4.14
N ASN A 44 -1.20 17.68 -3.17
CA ASN A 44 -0.11 17.39 -2.24
C ASN A 44 -0.42 16.19 -1.33
N VAL A 45 -1.67 16.00 -0.91
CA VAL A 45 -2.10 14.83 -0.12
C VAL A 45 -2.00 13.56 -0.95
N ILE A 46 -2.46 13.59 -2.20
CA ILE A 46 -2.37 12.44 -3.11
C ILE A 46 -0.91 12.07 -3.39
N ARG A 47 -0.04 13.05 -3.62
CA ARG A 47 1.41 12.83 -3.74
C ARG A 47 2.02 12.29 -2.45
N GLY A 48 1.60 12.78 -1.29
CA GLY A 48 2.03 12.28 0.01
C GLY A 48 1.68 10.80 0.20
N ILE A 49 0.47 10.39 -0.17
CA ILE A 49 0.07 8.97 -0.20
C ILE A 49 0.99 8.19 -1.15
N GLY A 50 1.27 8.73 -2.34
CA GLY A 50 2.20 8.11 -3.28
C GLY A 50 3.59 7.88 -2.70
N VAL A 51 4.16 8.86 -1.99
CA VAL A 51 5.44 8.70 -1.27
C VAL A 51 5.37 7.59 -0.23
N LEU A 52 4.30 7.55 0.58
CA LEU A 52 4.12 6.52 1.60
C LEU A 52 4.01 5.11 0.99
N GLU A 53 3.34 4.97 -0.16
CA GLU A 53 3.26 3.70 -0.88
C GLU A 53 4.62 3.23 -1.39
N ILE A 54 5.43 4.14 -1.97
CA ILE A 54 6.81 3.82 -2.39
C ILE A 54 7.67 3.42 -1.19
N LEU A 55 7.62 4.17 -0.09
CA LEU A 55 8.37 3.89 1.12
C LEU A 55 7.94 2.56 1.76
N GLY A 56 6.65 2.25 1.75
CA GLY A 56 6.13 0.96 2.22
C GLY A 56 6.60 -0.20 1.34
N ALA A 57 6.58 -0.05 0.01
CA ALA A 57 7.12 -1.04 -0.91
C ALA A 57 8.62 -1.28 -0.70
N ALA A 58 9.39 -0.21 -0.54
CA ALA A 58 10.82 -0.29 -0.25
C ALA A 58 11.08 -0.94 1.12
N GLY A 59 10.31 -0.57 2.15
CA GLY A 59 10.39 -1.11 3.50
C GLY A 59 10.01 -2.59 3.61
N LEU A 60 9.18 -3.11 2.69
CA LEU A 60 8.88 -4.55 2.61
C LEU A 60 10.05 -5.39 2.11
N LEU A 61 10.87 -4.86 1.20
CA LEU A 61 11.90 -5.64 0.50
C LEU A 61 13.33 -5.33 0.95
N ILE A 62 13.72 -4.07 1.07
CA ILE A 62 15.12 -3.68 1.34
C ILE A 62 15.61 -4.26 2.68
N PRO A 63 14.90 -4.08 3.82
CA PRO A 63 15.36 -4.62 5.10
C PRO A 63 15.35 -6.16 5.09
N ALA A 64 14.39 -6.77 4.40
CA ALA A 64 14.28 -8.22 4.29
C ALA A 64 15.43 -8.85 3.48
N LEU A 65 15.85 -8.19 2.40
CA LEU A 65 16.91 -8.68 1.50
C LEU A 65 18.31 -8.40 2.04
N THR A 66 18.49 -7.29 2.77
CA THR A 66 19.78 -6.89 3.34
C THR A 66 20.02 -7.49 4.72
N GLY A 67 18.97 -7.94 5.41
CA GLY A 67 19.04 -8.40 6.80
C GLY A 67 19.25 -7.28 7.81
N ILE A 68 19.18 -6.00 7.40
CA ILE A 68 19.39 -4.84 8.26
C ILE A 68 18.05 -4.27 8.70
N ALA A 69 17.87 -4.06 10.01
CA ALA A 69 16.66 -3.48 10.59
C ALA A 69 15.37 -4.20 10.12
N THR A 70 15.35 -5.54 10.16
CA THR A 70 14.25 -6.38 9.65
C THR A 70 12.88 -6.08 10.29
N ILE A 71 12.86 -5.43 11.46
CA ILE A 71 11.64 -4.90 12.10
C ILE A 71 10.90 -3.88 11.23
N LEU A 72 11.59 -3.21 10.30
CA LEU A 72 10.97 -2.28 9.36
C LEU A 72 10.03 -2.98 8.38
N VAL A 73 10.19 -4.28 8.12
CA VAL A 73 9.31 -5.04 7.22
C VAL A 73 7.89 -5.14 7.75
N PRO A 74 7.65 -5.66 8.97
CA PRO A 74 6.30 -5.69 9.53
C PRO A 74 5.75 -4.27 9.77
N MET A 75 6.59 -3.28 10.10
CA MET A 75 6.16 -1.88 10.22
C MET A 75 5.70 -1.28 8.88
N ALA A 76 6.42 -1.54 7.79
CA ALA A 76 6.04 -1.12 6.45
C ALA A 76 4.73 -1.78 6.00
N ALA A 77 4.59 -3.09 6.26
CA ALA A 77 3.36 -3.81 6.02
C ALA A 77 2.16 -3.21 6.78
N ALA A 78 2.36 -2.86 8.06
CA ALA A 78 1.33 -2.21 8.88
C ALA A 78 0.95 -0.81 8.35
N GLY A 79 1.94 0.01 7.96
CA GLY A 79 1.68 1.33 7.37
C GLY A 79 0.90 1.26 6.05
N LEU A 80 1.24 0.29 5.19
CA LEU A 80 0.50 0.01 3.96
C LEU A 80 -0.94 -0.45 4.25
N ALA A 81 -1.12 -1.32 5.25
CA ALA A 81 -2.46 -1.75 5.69
C ALA A 81 -3.32 -0.57 6.14
N ILE A 82 -2.77 0.31 7.00
CA ILE A 82 -3.48 1.51 7.49
C ILE A 82 -3.87 2.41 6.31
N THR A 83 -2.94 2.65 5.38
CA THR A 83 -3.19 3.48 4.19
C THR A 83 -4.35 2.91 3.35
N MET A 84 -4.40 1.59 3.17
CA MET A 84 -5.45 0.92 2.41
C MET A 84 -6.81 0.88 3.14
N VAL A 85 -6.82 0.79 4.47
CA VAL A 85 -8.05 0.94 5.26
C VAL A 85 -8.65 2.33 5.03
N PHE A 86 -7.84 3.38 5.11
CA PHE A 86 -8.33 4.74 4.82
C PHE A 86 -8.80 4.90 3.37
N ALA A 87 -8.09 4.33 2.40
CA ALA A 87 -8.52 4.35 1.00
C ALA A 87 -9.88 3.65 0.80
N ALA A 88 -10.08 2.49 1.41
CA ALA A 88 -11.37 1.79 1.38
C ALA A 88 -12.49 2.63 2.02
N LEU A 89 -12.22 3.27 3.17
CA LEU A 89 -13.17 4.15 3.84
C LEU A 89 -13.57 5.36 2.98
N VAL A 90 -12.63 5.96 2.24
CA VAL A 90 -12.92 7.06 1.30
C VAL A 90 -13.91 6.59 0.24
N HIS A 91 -13.63 5.47 -0.44
CA HIS A 91 -14.52 4.94 -1.47
C HIS A 91 -15.91 4.57 -0.95
N ILE A 92 -15.99 3.99 0.25
CA ILE A 92 -17.27 3.65 0.90
C ILE A 92 -18.06 4.91 1.24
N ARG A 93 -17.42 5.92 1.84
CA ARG A 93 -18.08 7.19 2.24
C ARG A 93 -18.57 7.99 1.03
N ARG A 94 -17.82 7.96 -0.06
CA ARG A 94 -18.15 8.67 -1.30
C ARG A 94 -19.26 7.97 -2.09
N GLY A 95 -19.54 6.70 -1.80
CA GLY A 95 -20.53 5.92 -2.52
C GLY A 95 -20.05 5.50 -3.91
N ASP A 96 -18.72 5.44 -4.14
CA ASP A 96 -18.12 5.02 -5.43
C ASP A 96 -18.44 3.54 -5.79
N GLY A 97 -19.11 2.82 -4.89
CA GLY A 97 -19.53 1.43 -5.04
C GLY A 97 -18.48 0.43 -4.55
N ALA A 98 -18.93 -0.81 -4.30
CA ALA A 98 -18.08 -1.86 -3.74
C ALA A 98 -16.86 -2.17 -4.63
N ARG A 99 -16.98 -2.03 -5.95
CA ARG A 99 -15.90 -2.28 -6.91
C ARG A 99 -14.72 -1.32 -6.75
N ALA A 100 -14.97 -0.07 -6.35
CA ALA A 100 -13.91 0.91 -6.12
C ALA A 100 -13.16 0.66 -4.80
N ALA A 101 -13.87 0.22 -3.76
CA ALA A 101 -13.26 -0.10 -2.46
C ALA A 101 -12.52 -1.45 -2.43
N LEU A 102 -12.91 -2.40 -3.29
CA LEU A 102 -12.42 -3.78 -3.25
C LEU A 102 -10.89 -3.91 -3.39
N PRO A 103 -10.20 -3.21 -4.31
CA PRO A 103 -8.74 -3.26 -4.37
C PRO A 103 -8.07 -2.84 -3.05
N SER A 104 -8.53 -1.75 -2.45
CA SER A 104 -8.02 -1.27 -1.16
C SER A 104 -8.28 -2.28 -0.04
N ILE A 105 -9.47 -2.90 -0.01
CA ILE A 105 -9.80 -3.93 0.99
C ILE A 105 -8.87 -5.15 0.85
N VAL A 106 -8.69 -5.66 -0.36
CA VAL A 106 -7.83 -6.83 -0.63
C VAL A 106 -6.38 -6.52 -0.24
N LEU A 107 -5.86 -5.36 -0.66
CA LEU A 107 -4.50 -4.96 -0.31
C LEU A 107 -4.34 -4.76 1.20
N ALA A 108 -5.32 -4.19 1.90
CA ALA A 108 -5.30 -4.07 3.35
C ALA A 108 -5.18 -5.44 4.02
N ILE A 109 -6.02 -6.42 3.63
CA ILE A 109 -5.99 -7.78 4.18
C ILE A 109 -4.63 -8.43 3.96
N CYS A 110 -4.10 -8.36 2.73
CA CYS A 110 -2.78 -8.90 2.41
C CYS A 110 -1.67 -8.24 3.23
N SER A 111 -1.69 -6.91 3.35
CA SER A 111 -0.72 -6.17 4.16
C SER A 111 -0.80 -6.50 5.65
N VAL A 112 -2.01 -6.64 6.21
CA VAL A 112 -2.21 -7.12 7.60
C VAL A 112 -1.66 -8.53 7.77
N ALA A 113 -1.92 -9.43 6.83
CA ALA A 113 -1.41 -10.79 6.89
C ALA A 113 0.12 -10.83 6.90
N VAL A 114 0.79 -10.00 6.08
CA VAL A 114 2.25 -9.87 6.11
C VAL A 114 2.72 -9.28 7.44
N ALA A 115 2.12 -8.19 7.90
CA ALA A 115 2.49 -7.52 9.15
C ALA A 115 2.39 -8.49 10.34
N TRP A 116 1.24 -9.15 10.49
CA TRP A 116 1.01 -10.16 11.53
C TRP A 116 2.02 -11.30 11.45
N SER A 117 2.23 -11.87 10.25
CA SER A 117 3.14 -12.99 10.07
C SER A 117 4.58 -12.63 10.42
N ARG A 118 5.02 -11.41 10.05
CA ARG A 118 6.39 -10.94 10.26
C ARG A 118 6.64 -10.40 11.67
N PHE A 119 5.62 -9.89 12.37
CA PHE A 119 5.71 -9.57 13.80
C PHE A 119 5.66 -10.81 14.68
N GLY A 120 4.91 -11.84 14.28
CA GLY A 120 4.62 -13.01 15.10
C GLY A 120 5.34 -14.26 14.64
N PRO A 121 4.61 -15.23 14.04
CA PRO A 121 5.08 -16.61 13.88
C PRO A 121 6.26 -16.79 12.92
N TYR A 122 6.54 -15.82 12.04
CA TYR A 122 7.51 -15.95 10.97
C TYR A 122 8.38 -14.68 10.80
N PRO A 123 9.17 -14.32 11.82
CA PRO A 123 10.10 -13.19 11.72
C PRO A 123 11.18 -13.44 10.65
N LEU A 124 11.85 -12.35 10.25
CA LEU A 124 12.97 -12.33 9.29
C LEU A 124 14.31 -12.42 10.02
#